data_AF-A0A9P6GLF6-F1
#
_entry.id   AF-A0A9P6GLF6-F1
#
_cell.length_a   1.000
_cell.length_b   1.000
_cell.length_c   1.000
_cell.angle_alpha   90.00
_cell.angle_beta   90.00
_cell.angle_gamma   90.00
#
_symmetry.space_group_name_H-M   'P 1'
#
loop_
_entity.id
_entity.type
_entity.pdbx_description
1 polymer ?
#
loop_
_entity_poly.entity_id
_entity_poly.type
_entity_poly.pdbx_seq_one_letter_code
_entity_poly.pdbx_strand_id
1 'polypeptide(L)'
;MLLQIASIVLTCMLNSDSVGWLLELFFHDLGLSYTNSTPSNSSAGENSLTKMMNEARCVSQLDVRTGYFGMCVRQRGVVWICSSDASGLAIQIGQENDPLDLIGAAARFKGDVIFSGLLFMAVVVAFASVLLLATFPSWHEETDNDTGSTVGVKAFPSQPLSQVSLACSFIASMLLLTSSLWQHIGSVGAGAMAEISYQGNVHTSIGTQAVTMAWPSFTL
;
A
#
# COMPACT_ATOMS: atom_id res chain seq x y z
N MET A 1 2.74 22.46 7.87
CA MET A 1 3.50 21.66 8.86
C MET A 1 2.62 20.78 9.74
N LEU A 2 1.77 21.28 10.66
CA LEU A 2 0.88 20.40 11.45
C LEU A 2 -0.08 19.57 10.57
N LEU A 3 -0.62 20.17 9.51
CA LEU A 3 -1.42 19.47 8.48
C LEU A 3 -0.61 18.44 7.67
N GLN A 4 0.65 18.75 7.33
CA GLN A 4 1.58 17.80 6.70
C GLN A 4 1.85 16.61 7.59
N ILE A 5 2.19 16.86 8.85
CA ILE A 5 2.49 15.84 9.84
C ILE A 5 1.25 14.99 10.11
N ALA A 6 0.06 15.60 10.24
CA ALA A 6 -1.19 14.87 10.38
C ALA A 6 -1.52 14.02 9.14
N SER A 7 -1.26 14.54 7.93
CA SER A 7 -1.38 13.80 6.67
C SER A 7 -0.41 12.61 6.63
N ILE A 8 0.86 12.82 6.98
CA ILE A 8 1.88 11.76 7.04
C ILE A 8 1.49 10.68 8.05
N VAL A 9 1.05 11.07 9.25
CA VAL A 9 0.62 10.12 10.29
C VAL A 9 -0.62 9.35 9.84
N LEU A 10 -1.60 10.02 9.22
CA LEU A 10 -2.80 9.36 8.69
C LEU A 10 -2.45 8.36 7.59
N THR A 11 -1.57 8.72 6.66
CA THR A 11 -1.08 7.82 5.60
C THR A 11 -0.32 6.64 6.22
N CYS A 12 0.51 6.86 7.24
CA CYS A 12 1.23 5.78 7.92
C CYS A 12 0.29 4.84 8.69
N MET A 13 -0.75 5.36 9.33
CA MET A 13 -1.74 4.56 10.07
C MET A 13 -2.63 3.73 9.13
N LEU A 14 -2.97 4.25 7.95
CA LEU A 14 -3.74 3.52 6.94
C LEU A 14 -2.92 2.43 6.24
N ASN A 15 -1.60 2.63 6.15
CA ASN A 15 -0.66 1.62 5.67
C ASN A 15 -0.22 0.64 6.77
N SER A 16 -0.65 0.83 8.03
CA SER A 16 -0.31 -0.07 9.15
C SER A 16 -1.54 -0.90 9.54
N ASP A 17 -1.42 -2.22 9.50
CA ASP A 17 -2.51 -3.21 9.64
C ASP A 17 -3.24 -3.21 10.99
N SER A 18 -2.93 -2.26 11.86
CA SER A 18 -3.55 -2.08 13.18
C SER A 18 -5.08 -1.83 13.12
N VAL A 19 -5.66 -1.62 11.93
CA VAL A 19 -7.10 -1.42 11.72
C VAL A 19 -7.75 -2.51 10.84
N GLY A 20 -7.31 -3.76 11.02
CA GLY A 20 -8.11 -4.96 10.71
C GLY A 20 -8.14 -5.43 9.24
N TRP A 21 -8.44 -6.72 9.07
CA TRP A 21 -8.50 -7.48 7.81
C TRP A 21 -9.41 -6.89 6.70
N LEU A 22 -10.31 -5.97 7.08
CA LEU A 22 -11.14 -5.22 6.13
C LEU A 22 -10.34 -4.18 5.36
N LEU A 23 -9.26 -3.61 5.92
CA LEU A 23 -8.42 -2.66 5.19
C LEU A 23 -7.50 -3.35 4.18
N GLU A 24 -6.94 -4.54 4.45
CA GLU A 24 -6.17 -5.30 3.45
C GLU A 24 -7.00 -5.63 2.19
N LEU A 25 -8.33 -5.71 2.35
CA LEU A 25 -9.27 -5.88 1.24
C LEU A 25 -9.43 -4.62 0.39
N PHE A 26 -9.40 -3.44 1.01
CA PHE A 26 -9.52 -2.16 0.31
C PHE A 26 -8.16 -1.66 -0.21
N PHE A 27 -7.09 -1.83 0.57
CA PHE A 27 -5.72 -1.43 0.30
C PHE A 27 -4.90 -2.63 -0.19
N HIS A 28 -5.04 -2.94 -1.48
CA HIS A 28 -4.23 -3.93 -2.18
C HIS A 28 -3.36 -3.26 -3.23
N ASP A 29 -2.12 -3.71 -3.41
CA ASP A 29 -1.25 -3.20 -4.47
C ASP A 29 -1.58 -3.89 -5.80
N LEU A 30 -1.80 -5.20 -5.75
CA LEU A 30 -2.06 -6.02 -6.94
C LEU A 30 -3.20 -7.00 -6.68
N GLY A 31 -4.17 -7.03 -7.59
CA GLY A 31 -5.25 -8.00 -7.65
C GLY A 31 -5.14 -8.80 -8.95
N LEU A 32 -5.18 -10.13 -8.85
CA LEU A 32 -5.30 -11.05 -9.98
C LEU A 32 -6.65 -11.75 -9.87
N SER A 33 -7.37 -11.84 -10.97
CA SER A 33 -8.66 -12.53 -11.05
C SER A 33 -8.76 -13.26 -12.38
N TYR A 34 -9.41 -14.41 -12.44
CA TYR A 34 -9.71 -15.03 -13.72
C TYR A 34 -10.81 -14.24 -14.46
N THR A 35 -10.60 -13.94 -15.75
CA THR A 35 -11.62 -13.24 -16.54
C THR A 35 -12.85 -14.14 -16.73
N ASN A 36 -14.05 -13.62 -16.48
CA ASN A 36 -15.31 -14.31 -16.80
C ASN A 36 -15.70 -14.01 -18.26
N SER A 37 -14.81 -14.27 -19.22
CA SER A 37 -15.16 -14.17 -20.63
C SER A 37 -15.89 -15.45 -21.02
N THR A 38 -17.17 -15.32 -21.37
CA THR A 38 -17.85 -16.32 -22.22
C THR A 38 -16.95 -16.65 -23.40
N PRO A 39 -16.83 -17.93 -23.80
CA PRO A 39 -15.97 -18.32 -24.91
C PRO A 39 -16.48 -17.63 -26.18
N SER A 40 -15.90 -16.49 -26.53
CA SER A 40 -16.19 -15.81 -27.78
C SER A 40 -15.58 -16.67 -28.88
N ASN A 41 -16.46 -17.32 -29.65
CA ASN A 41 -16.20 -18.06 -30.88
C ASN A 41 -14.76 -17.93 -31.39
N SER A 42 -14.00 -18.99 -31.14
CA SER A 42 -12.77 -19.40 -31.82
C SER A 42 -12.45 -18.57 -33.08
N SER A 43 -11.51 -17.63 -32.98
CA SER A 43 -10.71 -17.28 -34.14
C SER A 43 -9.87 -18.52 -34.49
N ALA A 44 -9.95 -18.96 -35.74
CA ALA A 44 -9.40 -20.20 -36.29
C ALA A 44 -7.85 -20.26 -36.34
N GLY A 45 -7.20 -19.97 -35.22
CA GLY A 45 -5.75 -19.98 -35.02
C GLY A 45 -5.34 -20.09 -33.55
N GLU A 46 -6.19 -20.62 -32.67
CA GLU A 46 -5.84 -20.82 -31.25
C GLU A 46 -4.98 -22.07 -31.04
N ASN A 47 -3.84 -21.85 -30.40
CA ASN A 47 -2.86 -22.86 -30.04
C ASN A 47 -3.46 -23.85 -29.02
N SER A 48 -3.03 -25.12 -29.04
CA SER A 48 -3.42 -26.17 -28.06
C SER A 48 -3.33 -25.70 -26.59
N LEU A 49 -2.37 -24.83 -26.30
CA LEU A 49 -2.12 -24.27 -24.96
C LEU A 49 -3.24 -23.31 -24.51
N THR A 50 -3.74 -22.47 -25.41
CA THR A 50 -4.82 -21.51 -25.14
C THR A 50 -6.15 -22.24 -24.86
N LYS A 51 -6.40 -23.36 -25.54
CA LYS A 51 -7.56 -24.22 -25.28
C LYS A 51 -7.51 -24.89 -23.90
N MET A 52 -6.36 -25.46 -23.50
CA MET A 52 -6.19 -26.02 -22.15
C MET A 52 -6.36 -24.95 -21.06
N MET A 53 -5.83 -23.75 -21.27
CA MET A 53 -5.96 -22.65 -20.31
C MET A 53 -7.40 -22.15 -20.19
N ASN A 54 -8.19 -22.18 -21.27
CA ASN A 54 -9.61 -21.82 -21.25
C ASN A 54 -10.49 -22.90 -20.59
N GLU A 55 -10.10 -24.17 -20.70
CA GLU A 55 -10.83 -25.29 -20.07
C GLU A 55 -10.57 -25.36 -18.55
N ALA A 56 -9.33 -25.14 -18.12
CA ALA A 56 -8.97 -25.02 -16.69
C ALA A 56 -9.66 -23.84 -15.99
N ARG A 57 -9.94 -22.77 -16.75
CA ARG A 57 -10.64 -21.56 -16.28
C ARG A 57 -12.11 -21.81 -15.91
N CYS A 58 -12.82 -22.68 -16.64
CA CYS A 58 -14.25 -22.91 -16.40
C CYS A 58 -14.55 -23.52 -15.02
N VAL A 59 -13.54 -24.10 -14.36
CA VAL A 59 -13.70 -24.79 -13.07
C VAL A 59 -13.34 -23.90 -11.87
N SER A 60 -12.51 -22.87 -12.07
CA SER A 60 -11.92 -22.06 -10.99
C SER A 60 -12.19 -20.57 -11.18
N GLN A 61 -12.97 -19.99 -10.25
CA GLN A 61 -13.07 -18.54 -10.06
C GLN A 61 -12.26 -18.19 -8.81
N LEU A 62 -11.10 -17.58 -9.01
CA LEU A 62 -10.15 -17.24 -7.96
C LEU A 62 -9.76 -15.77 -8.10
N ASP A 63 -9.96 -15.00 -7.02
CA ASP A 63 -9.45 -13.65 -6.85
C ASP A 63 -8.31 -13.69 -5.84
N VAL A 64 -7.14 -13.22 -6.22
CA VAL A 64 -5.97 -13.07 -5.34
C VAL A 64 -5.66 -11.60 -5.21
N ARG A 65 -5.54 -11.08 -3.99
CA ARG A 65 -5.10 -9.72 -3.69
C ARG A 65 -3.85 -9.77 -2.84
N THR A 66 -2.87 -8.98 -3.20
CA THR A 66 -1.60 -8.87 -2.48
C THR A 66 -1.47 -7.45 -1.93
N GLY A 67 -1.17 -7.37 -0.64
CA GLY A 67 -0.79 -6.14 0.03
C GLY A 67 0.59 -6.26 0.67
N TYR A 68 0.95 -5.23 1.43
CA TYR A 68 2.27 -5.11 2.03
C TYR A 68 2.59 -6.21 3.05
N PHE A 69 1.62 -6.52 3.91
CA PHE A 69 1.81 -7.45 5.03
C PHE A 69 1.22 -8.84 4.77
N GLY A 70 0.20 -8.95 3.93
CA GLY A 70 -0.53 -10.19 3.66
C GLY A 70 -0.91 -10.40 2.19
N MET A 71 -1.45 -11.58 1.91
CA MET A 71 -2.20 -11.84 0.70
C MET A 71 -3.56 -12.43 1.07
N CYS A 72 -4.57 -12.07 0.31
CA CYS A 72 -5.96 -12.49 0.51
C CYS A 72 -6.46 -13.17 -0.75
N VAL A 73 -7.10 -14.33 -0.57
CA VAL A 73 -7.65 -15.12 -1.68
C VAL A 73 -9.14 -15.29 -1.47
N ARG A 74 -9.91 -15.23 -2.56
CA ARG A 74 -11.35 -15.46 -2.59
C ARG A 74 -11.70 -16.41 -3.71
N GLN A 75 -12.29 -17.54 -3.33
CA GLN A 75 -12.77 -18.56 -4.25
C GLN A 75 -14.28 -18.41 -4.47
N ARG A 76 -14.72 -18.49 -5.74
CA ARG A 76 -16.14 -18.45 -6.17
C ARG A 76 -16.93 -17.26 -5.61
N GLY A 77 -16.23 -16.19 -5.26
CA GLY A 77 -16.87 -14.98 -4.76
C GLY A 77 -17.39 -15.03 -3.32
N VAL A 78 -17.13 -16.09 -2.53
CA VAL A 78 -17.85 -16.33 -1.25
C VAL A 78 -17.18 -15.68 -0.04
N VAL A 79 -15.90 -15.98 0.23
CA VAL A 79 -15.20 -15.49 1.43
C VAL A 79 -13.74 -15.16 1.09
N TRP A 80 -13.21 -14.14 1.76
CA TRP A 80 -11.80 -13.79 1.69
C TRP A 80 -11.03 -14.49 2.81
N ILE A 81 -9.96 -15.18 2.45
CA ILE A 81 -9.03 -15.84 3.37
C ILE A 81 -7.69 -15.14 3.22
N CYS A 82 -7.22 -14.51 4.29
CA CYS A 82 -5.98 -13.74 4.31
C CYS A 82 -4.91 -14.46 5.12
N SER A 83 -3.68 -14.50 4.59
CA SER A 83 -2.53 -15.08 5.25
C SER A 83 -1.24 -14.37 4.80
N SER A 84 -0.24 -14.31 5.67
CA SER A 84 1.11 -13.90 5.30
C SER A 84 1.89 -15.02 4.60
N ASP A 85 1.49 -16.27 4.81
CA ASP A 85 2.13 -17.47 4.27
C ASP A 85 1.41 -17.94 2.99
N ALA A 86 2.12 -17.84 1.86
CA ALA A 86 1.60 -18.17 0.54
C ALA A 86 1.48 -19.68 0.34
N SER A 87 2.43 -20.44 0.88
CA SER A 87 2.45 -21.89 0.73
C SER A 87 1.32 -22.51 1.56
N GLY A 88 1.08 -21.99 2.76
CA GLY A 88 -0.08 -22.38 3.57
C GLY A 88 -1.40 -22.10 2.86
N LEU A 89 -1.51 -20.94 2.20
CA LEU A 89 -2.73 -20.56 1.48
C LEU A 89 -2.95 -21.41 0.21
N ALA A 90 -1.88 -21.71 -0.54
CA ALA A 90 -1.93 -22.60 -1.69
C ALA A 90 -2.35 -24.03 -1.32
N ILE A 91 -1.85 -24.56 -0.20
CA ILE A 91 -2.24 -25.88 0.32
C ILE A 91 -3.71 -25.89 0.74
N GLN A 92 -4.20 -24.81 1.36
CA GLN A 92 -5.58 -24.71 1.83
C GLN A 92 -6.59 -24.59 0.68
N ILE A 93 -6.22 -23.89 -0.40
CA ILE A 93 -7.07 -23.72 -1.59
C ILE A 93 -7.02 -24.96 -2.49
N GLY A 94 -5.88 -25.66 -2.55
CA GLY A 94 -5.70 -26.84 -3.39
C GLY A 94 -5.30 -26.49 -4.84
N GLN A 95 -4.45 -27.32 -5.43
CA GLN A 95 -3.94 -27.13 -6.81
C GLN A 95 -5.05 -27.20 -7.87
N GLU A 96 -6.15 -27.90 -7.58
CA GLU A 96 -7.29 -28.00 -8.49
C GLU A 96 -8.06 -26.68 -8.63
N ASN A 97 -7.93 -25.79 -7.64
CA ASN A 97 -8.62 -24.49 -7.60
C ASN A 97 -7.71 -23.33 -8.06
N ASP A 98 -6.41 -23.57 -8.24
CA ASP A 98 -5.42 -22.62 -8.79
C ASP A 98 -4.54 -23.30 -9.88
N PRO A 99 -5.10 -23.60 -11.05
CA PRO A 99 -4.39 -24.32 -12.12
C PRO A 99 -3.24 -23.52 -12.75
N LEU A 100 -3.22 -22.20 -12.57
CA LEU A 100 -2.21 -21.29 -13.14
C LEU A 100 -1.20 -20.78 -12.09
N ASP A 101 -1.27 -21.28 -10.85
CA ASP A 101 -0.42 -20.85 -9.72
C ASP A 101 -0.40 -19.31 -9.55
N LEU A 102 -1.58 -18.70 -9.54
CA LEU A 102 -1.74 -17.27 -9.28
C LEU A 102 -1.26 -16.92 -7.87
N ILE A 103 -1.46 -17.80 -6.89
CA ILE A 103 -0.99 -17.59 -5.51
C ILE A 103 0.54 -17.56 -5.48
N GLY A 104 1.23 -18.48 -6.17
CA GLY A 104 2.68 -18.49 -6.26
C GLY A 104 3.24 -17.28 -7.01
N ALA A 105 2.61 -16.88 -8.11
CA ALA A 105 2.97 -15.67 -8.85
C ALA A 105 2.83 -14.40 -7.99
N ALA A 106 1.72 -14.28 -7.27
CA ALA A 106 1.45 -13.19 -6.33
C ALA A 106 2.46 -13.17 -5.16
N ALA A 107 2.85 -14.34 -4.66
CA ALA A 107 3.82 -14.48 -3.58
C ALA A 107 5.24 -14.04 -4.00
N ARG A 108 5.68 -14.42 -5.20
CA ARG A 108 6.97 -13.96 -5.75
C ARG A 108 6.98 -12.45 -5.94
N PHE A 109 5.90 -11.90 -6.48
CA PHE A 109 5.75 -10.45 -6.60
C PHE A 109 5.89 -9.74 -5.25
N LYS A 110 5.21 -10.23 -4.21
CA LYS A 110 5.32 -9.68 -2.85
C LYS A 110 6.78 -9.70 -2.36
N GLY A 111 7.47 -10.83 -2.52
CA GLY A 111 8.85 -11.00 -2.04
C GLY A 111 9.88 -10.15 -2.79
N ASP A 112 9.70 -9.98 -4.10
CA ASP A 112 10.71 -9.34 -4.96
C ASP A 112 10.48 -7.84 -5.17
N VAL A 113 9.22 -7.37 -5.11
CA VAL A 113 8.86 -6.00 -5.51
C VAL A 113 8.46 -5.12 -4.34
N ILE A 114 7.86 -5.68 -3.28
CA ILE A 114 7.35 -4.89 -2.16
C ILE A 114 8.46 -4.63 -1.14
N PHE A 115 8.99 -3.40 -1.12
CA PHE A 115 10.02 -3.00 -0.18
C PHE A 115 9.49 -2.17 1.01
N SER A 116 9.14 -2.88 2.07
CA SER A 116 9.49 -2.64 3.48
C SER A 116 10.03 -1.26 3.91
N GLY A 117 11.32 -1.10 3.63
CA GLY A 117 12.20 -0.27 4.45
C GLY A 117 11.99 1.23 4.26
N LEU A 118 11.63 1.68 3.06
CA LEU A 118 11.45 3.10 2.77
C LEU A 118 10.31 3.71 3.58
N LEU A 119 9.21 2.97 3.71
CA LEU A 119 8.05 3.39 4.50
C LEU A 119 8.42 3.49 5.99
N PHE A 120 9.08 2.47 6.54
CA PHE A 120 9.54 2.50 7.94
C PHE A 120 10.51 3.66 8.22
N MET A 121 11.45 3.92 7.31
CA MET A 121 12.38 5.05 7.45
C MET A 121 11.65 6.40 7.44
N ALA A 122 10.66 6.56 6.56
CA ALA A 122 9.85 7.77 6.52
C ALA A 122 9.06 8.00 7.81
N VAL A 123 8.48 6.94 8.39
CA VAL A 123 7.77 6.99 9.68
C VAL A 123 8.70 7.46 10.80
N VAL A 124 9.90 6.91 10.88
CA VAL A 124 10.89 7.28 11.92
C VAL A 124 11.29 8.75 11.80
N VAL A 125 11.57 9.23 10.58
CA VAL A 125 11.93 10.64 10.34
C VAL A 125 10.75 11.58 10.65
N ALA A 126 9.53 11.19 10.27
CA ALA A 126 8.33 11.96 10.60
C ALA A 126 8.10 12.02 12.12
N PHE A 127 8.26 10.91 12.83
CA PHE A 127 8.15 10.87 14.29
C PHE A 127 9.21 11.73 14.97
N ALA A 128 10.45 11.70 14.48
CA ALA A 128 11.52 12.57 14.98
C ALA A 128 11.17 14.06 14.80
N SER A 129 10.55 14.44 13.67
CA SER A 129 10.08 15.82 13.46
C SER A 129 9.00 16.25 14.46
N VAL A 130 8.10 15.33 14.82
CA VAL A 130 7.07 15.57 15.84
C VAL A 130 7.70 15.75 17.22
N LEU A 131 8.67 14.90 17.59
CA LEU A 131 9.35 15.02 18.88
C LEU A 131 10.10 16.35 19.02
N LEU A 132 10.76 16.81 17.94
CA LEU A 132 11.42 18.11 17.92
C LEU A 132 10.44 19.26 18.16
N LEU A 133 9.22 19.16 17.65
CA LEU A 133 8.16 20.15 17.87
C LEU A 133 7.50 20.03 19.25
N ALA A 134 7.38 18.80 19.78
CA ALA A 134 6.80 18.54 21.08
C ALA A 134 7.70 18.98 22.25
N THR A 135 9.01 19.14 22.00
CA THR A 135 9.98 19.59 23.00
C THR A 135 9.86 21.09 23.31
N PHE A 136 9.06 21.85 22.55
CA PHE A 136 8.78 23.25 22.87
C PHE A 136 7.83 23.36 24.07
N PRO A 137 8.27 23.96 25.19
CA PRO A 137 7.42 24.13 26.34
C PRO A 137 6.23 25.04 26.03
N SER A 138 5.08 24.59 26.53
CA SER A 138 3.84 25.35 26.61
C SER A 138 4.03 26.65 27.39
N TRP A 139 3.08 27.57 27.23
CA TRP A 139 2.94 28.88 27.89
C TRP A 139 3.88 29.11 29.10
N HIS A 140 4.70 30.14 29.00
CA HIS A 140 5.53 30.62 30.11
C HIS A 140 4.97 31.98 30.53
N GLU A 141 4.86 32.18 31.85
CA GLU A 141 4.41 33.46 32.41
C GLU A 141 5.60 34.41 32.48
N GLU A 142 5.49 35.54 31.80
CA GLU A 142 6.44 36.65 31.94
C GLU A 142 5.75 37.81 32.65
N THR A 143 6.50 38.52 33.51
CA THR A 143 5.98 39.71 34.20
C THR A 143 6.27 40.93 33.33
N ASP A 144 5.21 41.64 32.92
CA ASP A 144 5.36 42.84 32.11
C ASP A 144 6.00 43.98 32.91
N ASN A 145 7.02 44.61 32.34
CA ASN A 145 7.87 45.61 33.01
C ASN A 145 7.15 46.97 33.16
N ASP A 146 6.13 47.24 32.34
CA ASP A 146 5.35 48.50 32.37
C ASP A 146 4.11 48.43 33.27
N THR A 147 3.42 47.28 33.34
CA THR A 147 2.18 47.13 34.12
C THR A 147 2.29 46.24 35.35
N GLY A 148 3.38 45.50 35.53
CA GLY A 148 3.55 44.55 36.64
C GLY A 148 2.59 43.37 36.62
N SER A 149 1.81 43.21 35.54
CA SER A 149 0.85 42.12 35.36
C SER A 149 1.56 40.89 34.80
N THR A 150 1.22 39.71 35.32
CA THR A 150 1.63 38.43 34.74
C THR A 150 0.90 38.23 33.41
N VAL A 151 1.64 38.12 32.32
CA VAL A 151 1.07 37.88 30.99
C VAL A 151 1.60 36.53 30.50
N GLY A 152 0.69 35.64 30.10
CA GLY A 152 1.08 34.37 29.48
C GLY A 152 1.64 34.64 28.09
N VAL A 153 2.94 34.44 27.89
CA VAL A 153 3.58 34.59 26.58
C VAL A 153 3.75 33.21 25.95
N LYS A 154 3.32 33.08 24.70
CA LYS A 154 3.55 31.86 23.93
C LYS A 154 4.95 31.92 23.33
N ALA A 155 5.83 30.97 23.70
CA ALA A 155 7.17 30.90 23.13
C ALA A 155 7.05 30.63 21.62
N PHE A 156 7.55 31.55 20.79
CA PHE A 156 7.71 31.27 19.37
C PHE A 156 8.87 30.28 19.20
N PRO A 157 8.71 29.26 18.34
CA PRO A 157 9.77 28.30 18.09
C PRO A 157 11.00 29.03 17.56
N SER A 158 12.18 28.67 18.08
CA SER A 158 13.43 29.26 17.61
C SER A 158 13.64 28.92 16.12
N GLN A 159 14.11 29.90 15.35
CA GLN A 159 14.33 29.75 13.91
C GLN A 159 15.10 28.48 13.49
N PRO A 160 16.20 28.06 14.15
CA PRO A 160 16.93 26.86 13.73
C PRO A 160 16.13 25.57 13.92
N LEU A 161 15.39 25.43 15.02
CA LEU A 161 14.54 24.25 15.26
C LEU A 161 13.38 24.17 14.26
N SER A 162 12.78 25.32 13.91
CA SER A 162 11.75 25.36 12.87
C SER A 162 12.30 24.94 11.50
N GLN A 163 13.53 25.34 11.16
CA GLN A 163 14.18 24.95 9.90
C GLN A 163 14.51 23.46 9.86
N VAL A 164 15.04 22.90 10.95
CA VAL A 164 15.35 21.46 11.05
C VAL A 164 14.08 20.61 10.96
N SER A 165 13.02 21.01 11.66
CA SER A 165 11.73 20.32 11.59
C SER A 165 11.15 20.31 10.17
N LEU A 166 11.27 21.43 9.45
CA LEU A 166 10.77 21.55 8.09
C LEU A 166 11.60 20.72 7.11
N ALA A 167 12.92 20.71 7.26
CA ALA A 167 13.81 19.86 6.47
C ALA A 167 13.54 18.36 6.69
N CYS A 168 13.35 17.94 7.95
CA CYS A 168 13.01 16.55 8.28
C CYS A 168 11.66 16.14 7.67
N SER A 169 10.65 17.02 7.74
CA SER A 169 9.32 16.77 7.15
C SER A 169 9.40 16.64 5.62
N PHE A 170 10.23 17.45 4.96
CA PHE A 170 10.46 17.38 3.52
C PHE A 170 11.17 16.09 3.10
N ILE A 171 12.16 15.65 3.88
CA ILE A 171 12.84 14.36 3.63
C ILE A 171 11.85 13.21 3.80
N ALA A 172 11.00 13.24 4.85
CA ALA A 172 9.98 12.22 5.06
C ALA A 172 8.99 12.17 3.89
N SER A 173 8.54 13.30 3.36
CA SER A 173 7.61 13.33 2.22
C SER A 173 8.25 12.81 0.92
N MET A 174 9.53 13.11 0.67
CA MET A 174 10.28 12.54 -0.46
C MET A 174 10.40 11.01 -0.36
N LEU A 175 10.66 10.47 0.83
CA LEU A 175 10.75 9.02 1.05
C LEU A 175 9.40 8.33 0.83
N LEU A 176 8.29 8.91 1.34
CA LEU A 176 6.95 8.38 1.09
C LEU A 176 6.57 8.41 -0.38
N LEU A 177 6.87 9.51 -1.07
CA LEU A 177 6.60 9.64 -2.50
C LEU A 177 7.39 8.61 -3.30
N THR A 178 8.66 8.40 -2.95
CA THR A 178 9.51 7.37 -3.57
C THR A 178 8.96 5.96 -3.33
N SER A 179 8.54 5.66 -2.09
CA SER A 179 7.94 4.38 -1.73
C SER A 179 6.64 4.11 -2.50
N SER A 180 5.75 5.10 -2.55
CA SER A 180 4.47 5.01 -3.28
C SER A 180 4.68 4.84 -4.79
N LEU A 181 5.61 5.60 -5.37
CA LEU A 181 5.94 5.50 -6.78
C LEU A 181 6.50 4.12 -7.12
N TRP A 182 7.38 3.59 -6.27
CA TRP A 182 7.93 2.25 -6.43
C TRP A 182 6.85 1.17 -6.41
N GLN A 183 5.93 1.24 -5.44
CA GLN A 183 4.80 0.31 -5.31
C GLN A 183 3.84 0.39 -6.51
N HIS A 184 3.55 1.59 -7.00
CA HIS A 184 2.73 1.79 -8.20
C HIS A 184 3.38 1.20 -9.46
N ILE A 185 4.66 1.50 -9.69
CA ILE A 185 5.39 0.98 -10.85
C ILE A 185 5.48 -0.55 -10.77
N GLY A 186 5.77 -1.08 -9.58
CA GLY A 186 5.82 -2.51 -9.33
C GLY A 186 4.50 -3.21 -9.64
N SER A 187 3.40 -2.71 -9.09
CA SER A 187 2.06 -3.29 -9.29
C SER A 187 1.60 -3.20 -10.75
N VAL A 188 1.79 -2.06 -11.41
CA VAL A 188 1.45 -1.91 -12.84
C VAL A 188 2.32 -2.84 -13.71
N GLY A 189 3.62 -2.94 -13.40
CA GLY A 189 4.54 -3.83 -14.10
C GLY A 189 4.13 -5.31 -13.96
N ALA A 190 3.81 -5.75 -12.74
CA ALA A 190 3.36 -7.11 -12.51
C ALA A 190 1.99 -7.41 -13.14
N GLY A 191 1.08 -6.43 -13.13
CA GLY A 191 -0.20 -6.52 -13.82
C GLY A 191 -0.01 -6.76 -15.32
N ALA A 192 0.84 -5.96 -15.96
CA ALA A 192 1.16 -6.11 -17.38
C ALA A 192 1.84 -7.46 -17.68
N MET A 193 2.79 -7.89 -16.84
CA MET A 193 3.46 -9.19 -17.02
C MET A 193 2.51 -10.37 -16.87
N ALA A 194 1.56 -10.31 -15.93
CA ALA A 194 0.55 -11.34 -15.76
C ALA A 194 -0.39 -11.40 -16.97
N GLU A 195 -0.87 -10.25 -17.47
CA GLU A 195 -1.78 -10.21 -18.62
C GLU A 195 -1.13 -10.79 -19.88
N ILE A 196 0.15 -10.46 -20.13
CA ILE A 196 0.93 -10.98 -21.27
C ILE A 196 1.21 -12.49 -21.11
N SER A 197 1.61 -12.94 -19.92
CA SER A 197 1.98 -14.34 -19.68
C SER A 197 0.78 -15.28 -19.78
N TYR A 198 -0.40 -14.81 -19.40
CA TYR A 198 -1.63 -15.59 -19.40
C TYR A 198 -2.52 -15.32 -20.61
N GLN A 199 -2.01 -14.66 -21.67
CA GLN A 199 -2.74 -14.40 -22.92
C GLN A 199 -4.13 -13.76 -22.70
N GLY A 200 -4.27 -12.90 -21.68
CA GLY A 200 -5.56 -12.28 -21.31
C GLY A 200 -6.54 -13.17 -20.52
N ASN A 201 -6.14 -14.37 -20.08
CA ASN A 201 -6.96 -15.21 -19.20
C ASN A 201 -7.05 -14.71 -17.75
N VAL A 202 -6.17 -13.77 -17.38
CA VAL A 202 -6.13 -13.16 -16.04
C VAL A 202 -6.41 -11.67 -16.17
N HIS A 203 -7.40 -11.20 -15.43
CA HIS A 203 -7.68 -9.80 -15.20
C HIS A 203 -6.82 -9.29 -14.05
N THR A 204 -6.21 -8.13 -14.23
CA THR A 204 -5.41 -7.49 -13.19
C THR A 204 -6.13 -6.23 -12.70
N SER A 205 -6.15 -6.05 -11.39
CA SER A 205 -6.73 -4.90 -10.70
C SER A 205 -5.63 -4.26 -9.87
N ILE A 206 -5.28 -3.00 -10.16
CA ILE A 206 -4.32 -2.25 -9.35
C ILE A 206 -5.10 -1.41 -8.33
N GLY A 207 -4.80 -1.55 -7.05
CA GLY A 207 -5.42 -0.70 -6.04
C GLY A 207 -4.82 0.70 -6.07
N THR A 208 -5.59 1.67 -6.56
CA THR A 208 -5.20 3.09 -6.69
C THR A 208 -5.03 3.82 -5.34
N GLN A 209 -5.26 3.12 -4.24
CA GLN A 209 -5.46 3.67 -2.90
C GLN A 209 -4.10 4.04 -2.28
N ALA A 210 -3.07 3.22 -2.47
CA ALA A 210 -1.72 3.47 -1.96
C ALA A 210 -1.08 4.73 -2.59
N VAL A 211 -1.42 5.02 -3.85
CA VAL A 211 -0.83 6.13 -4.61
C VAL A 211 -1.50 7.47 -4.30
N THR A 212 -2.81 7.46 -4.18
CA THR A 212 -3.58 8.69 -3.91
C THR A 212 -3.37 9.21 -2.49
N MET A 213 -2.96 8.35 -1.55
CA MET A 213 -2.76 8.76 -0.15
C MET A 213 -1.39 9.39 0.15
N ALA A 214 -0.35 9.12 -0.64
CA ALA A 214 0.94 9.78 -0.48
C ALA A 214 0.96 11.20 -1.11
N TRP A 215 0.12 11.44 -2.12
CA TRP A 215 0.02 12.73 -2.82
C TRP A 215 -0.33 13.92 -1.91
N PRO A 216 -1.34 13.84 -1.02
CA PRO A 216 -1.64 14.93 -0.10
C PRO A 216 -0.52 15.17 0.91
N SER A 217 0.30 14.18 1.25
CA SER A 217 1.46 14.38 2.15
C SER A 217 2.59 15.18 1.48
N PHE A 218 2.64 15.23 0.15
CA PHE A 218 3.58 16.04 -0.61
C PHE A 218 3.04 17.45 -0.93
N THR A 219 1.73 17.59 -1.15
CA THR A 219 1.13 18.87 -1.60
C THR A 219 0.67 19.80 -0.48
N LEU A 220 0.20 19.27 0.65
CA LEU A 220 -0.08 20.05 1.88
C LEU A 220 1.21 20.38 2.59
#